data_AF-A0AAU5W881-F1
#
_entry.id   AF-A0AAU5W881-F1
#
_cell.length_a   1.000
_cell.length_b   1.000
_cell.length_c   1.000
_cell.angle_alpha   90.00
_cell.angle_beta   90.00
_cell.angle_gamma   90.00
#
_symmetry.space_group_name_H-M   'P 1'
#
loop_
_entity.id
_entity.type
_entity.pdbx_description
1 polymer ?
#
loop_
_entity_poly.entity_id
_entity_poly.type
_entity_poly.pdbx_seq_one_letter_code
_entity_poly.pdbx_strand_id
1 'polypeptide(L)'
;MNRELQGEVVARAGCGLSWETTLGGLDQAAFPMLGALDPYGDAVFNHRQIPALLGELDRLPVERGGVWVAEVQALCEVALRRPHHYILFIGD
;
A
#
# COMPACT_ATOMS: atom_id res chain seq x y z
N MET A 1 -18.55 -7.70 0.86
CA MET A 1 -18.36 -9.01 0.22
C MET A 1 -16.86 -9.31 0.30
N ASN A 2 -16.41 -9.95 1.39
CA ASN A 2 -15.01 -10.32 1.58
C ASN A 2 -14.64 -11.37 0.54
N ARG A 3 -13.89 -10.96 -0.46
CA ARG A 3 -13.25 -11.89 -1.36
C ARG A 3 -12.03 -12.39 -0.58
N GLU A 4 -12.12 -13.55 0.04
CA GLU A 4 -10.94 -14.21 0.60
C GLU A 4 -9.92 -14.36 -0.51
N LEU A 5 -8.84 -13.59 -0.43
CA LEU A 5 -7.72 -13.72 -1.33
C LEU A 5 -7.04 -15.05 -0.99
N GLN A 6 -7.29 -16.07 -1.80
CA GLN A 6 -6.61 -17.35 -1.68
C GLN A 6 -5.17 -17.19 -2.17
N GLY A 7 -4.21 -17.34 -1.26
CA GLY A 7 -2.78 -17.18 -1.53
C GLY A 7 -1.92 -17.38 -0.29
N GLU A 8 -0.62 -17.53 -0.50
CA GLU A 8 0.36 -17.57 0.58
C GLU A 8 0.82 -16.16 0.94
N VAL A 9 0.87 -15.83 2.23
CA VAL A 9 1.48 -14.59 2.70
C VAL A 9 2.99 -14.77 2.74
N VAL A 10 3.69 -14.20 1.76
CA VAL A 10 5.16 -14.32 1.63
C VAL A 10 5.94 -13.28 2.43
N ALA A 11 5.29 -12.17 2.83
CA ALA A 11 5.85 -11.12 3.68
C ALA A 11 4.72 -10.27 4.29
N ARG A 12 4.99 -9.61 5.43
CA ARG A 12 4.04 -8.72 6.11
C ARG A 12 4.78 -7.53 6.72
N ALA A 13 4.14 -6.35 6.69
CA ALA A 13 4.58 -5.18 7.45
C ALA A 13 4.56 -5.46 8.96
N GLY A 14 5.54 -4.92 9.68
CA GLY A 14 5.62 -5.00 11.13
C GLY A 14 4.80 -3.92 11.83
N CYS A 15 4.52 -2.80 11.15
CA CYS A 15 3.73 -1.71 11.68
C CYS A 15 2.31 -1.64 11.07
N GLY A 16 1.40 -1.04 11.84
CA GLY A 16 0.11 -0.59 11.34
C GLY A 16 0.18 0.84 10.82
N LEU A 17 -0.85 1.23 10.06
CA LEU A 17 -1.00 2.57 9.50
C LEU A 17 -2.05 3.34 10.31
N SER A 18 -1.70 4.46 10.92
CA SER A 18 -2.70 5.39 11.48
C SER A 18 -3.32 6.17 10.32
N TRP A 19 -4.56 5.85 9.97
CA TRP A 19 -5.23 6.41 8.81
C TRP A 19 -5.20 7.94 8.79
N GLU A 20 -5.59 8.58 9.89
CA GLU A 20 -5.76 10.04 9.98
C GLU A 20 -4.47 10.80 9.73
N THR A 21 -3.33 10.23 10.12
CA THR A 21 -2.02 10.88 10.05
C THR A 21 -1.25 10.55 8.79
N THR A 22 -1.48 9.38 8.19
CA THR A 22 -0.76 8.94 6.99
C THR A 22 -1.52 9.27 5.71
N LEU A 23 -2.71 8.68 5.53
CA LEU A 23 -3.46 8.66 4.27
C LEU A 23 -4.71 9.56 4.28
N GLY A 24 -5.17 9.95 5.47
CA GLY A 24 -6.34 10.80 5.67
C GLY A 24 -6.20 12.15 4.95
N GLY A 25 -7.19 12.45 4.10
CA GLY A 25 -7.25 13.70 3.33
C GLY A 25 -6.14 13.86 2.29
N LEU A 26 -5.49 12.77 1.87
CA LEU A 26 -4.54 12.79 0.76
C LEU A 26 -5.26 13.17 -0.54
N ASP A 27 -4.66 14.06 -1.33
CA ASP A 27 -5.25 14.46 -2.62
C ASP A 27 -5.20 13.30 -3.62
N GLN A 28 -6.36 12.73 -3.91
CA GLN A 28 -6.51 11.60 -4.83
C GLN A 28 -6.05 11.95 -6.27
N ALA A 29 -6.08 13.23 -6.68
CA ALA A 29 -5.56 13.62 -7.99
C ALA A 29 -4.02 13.56 -8.04
N ALA A 30 -3.34 13.87 -6.92
CA ALA A 30 -1.88 13.83 -6.81
C ALA A 30 -1.34 12.43 -6.45
N PHE A 31 -2.14 11.63 -5.74
CA PHE A 31 -1.83 10.30 -5.25
C PHE A 31 -2.97 9.32 -5.58
N PRO A 32 -3.18 8.96 -6.85
CA PRO A 32 -4.28 8.10 -7.28
C PRO A 32 -4.27 6.69 -6.68
N MET A 33 -3.11 6.15 -6.29
CA MET A 33 -3.00 4.82 -5.70
C MET A 33 -3.27 4.86 -4.19
N LEU A 34 -2.54 5.70 -3.46
CA LEU A 34 -2.67 5.83 -2.00
C LEU A 34 -3.96 6.55 -1.59
N GLY A 35 -4.37 7.57 -2.34
CA GLY A 35 -5.60 8.33 -2.07
C GLY A 35 -6.88 7.60 -2.46
N ALA A 36 -6.78 6.46 -3.16
CA ALA A 36 -7.92 5.59 -3.43
C ALA A 36 -8.12 4.49 -2.37
N LEU A 37 -7.23 4.40 -1.37
CA LEU A 37 -7.40 3.49 -0.25
C LEU A 37 -8.61 3.89 0.61
N ASP A 38 -9.23 2.90 1.24
CA ASP A 38 -10.35 3.07 2.16
C ASP A 38 -9.92 2.51 3.53
N PRO A 39 -10.08 3.24 4.65
CA PRO A 39 -9.72 2.75 5.98
C PRO A 39 -10.46 1.46 6.38
N TYR A 40 -11.64 1.21 5.80
CA TYR A 40 -12.48 0.05 6.10
C TYR A 40 -12.51 -0.97 4.95
N GLY A 41 -11.73 -0.73 3.90
CA GLY A 41 -11.76 -1.50 2.66
C GLY A 41 -10.40 -2.06 2.28
N ASP A 42 -10.37 -3.36 1.96
CA ASP A 42 -9.17 -3.99 1.44
C ASP A 42 -8.84 -3.48 0.02
N ALA A 43 -7.54 -3.27 -0.24
CA ALA A 43 -7.06 -2.90 -1.57
C ALA A 43 -5.92 -3.80 -2.02
N VAL A 44 -5.99 -4.23 -3.28
CA VAL A 44 -5.00 -5.12 -3.90
C VAL A 44 -4.30 -4.42 -5.06
N PHE A 45 -2.98 -4.36 -5.01
CA PHE A 45 -2.15 -3.86 -6.11
C PHE A 45 -1.34 -4.99 -6.73
N ASN A 46 -1.41 -5.11 -8.05
CA ASN A 46 -0.63 -6.09 -8.82
C ASN A 46 0.71 -5.51 -9.32
N HIS A 47 1.56 -6.36 -9.91
CA HIS A 47 2.88 -5.97 -10.42
C HIS A 47 2.87 -4.78 -11.40
N ARG A 48 1.77 -4.49 -12.11
CA ARG A 48 1.66 -3.34 -13.01
C ARG A 48 1.38 -2.03 -12.28
N GLN A 49 0.73 -2.11 -11.12
CA GLN A 49 0.35 -0.99 -10.28
C GLN A 49 1.44 -0.62 -9.27
N ILE A 50 2.26 -1.59 -8.84
CA ILE A 50 3.31 -1.38 -7.85
C ILE A 50 4.31 -0.27 -8.24
N PRO A 51 4.77 -0.12 -9.52
CA PRO A 51 5.65 0.98 -9.88
C PRO A 51 5.04 2.37 -9.66
N ALA A 52 3.73 2.52 -9.89
CA ALA A 52 3.03 3.77 -9.62
C ALA A 52 2.89 4.03 -8.11
N LEU A 53 2.60 2.98 -7.33
CA LEU A 53 2.57 3.04 -5.87
C LEU A 53 3.93 3.47 -5.29
N LEU A 54 5.04 2.89 -5.76
CA LEU A 54 6.40 3.30 -5.37
C LEU A 54 6.66 4.77 -5.67
N GLY A 55 6.28 5.23 -6.87
CA GLY A 55 6.43 6.64 -7.25
C GLY A 55 5.56 7.60 -6.43
N GLU A 56 4.48 7.13 -5.82
CA GLU A 56 3.70 7.90 -4.84
C GLU A 56 4.36 7.91 -3.46
N LEU A 57 4.85 6.76 -3.00
CA LEU A 57 5.57 6.63 -1.72
C LEU A 57 6.80 7.55 -1.68
N ASP A 58 7.55 7.65 -2.77
CA ASP A 58 8.73 8.51 -2.89
C ASP A 58 8.42 10.00 -2.84
N ARG A 59 7.18 10.39 -3.17
CA ARG A 59 6.72 11.79 -3.21
C ARG A 59 5.85 12.18 -2.02
N LEU A 60 5.64 11.26 -1.07
CA LEU A 60 4.85 11.56 0.12
C LEU A 60 5.51 12.69 0.92
N PRO A 61 4.72 13.63 1.46
CA PRO A 61 5.22 14.60 2.41
C PRO A 61 5.88 13.89 3.62
N VAL A 62 7.00 14.43 4.10
CA VAL A 62 7.80 13.82 5.19
C VAL A 62 6.95 13.60 6.44
N GLU A 63 6.03 14.52 6.73
CA GLU A 63 5.12 14.47 7.87
C GLU A 63 4.10 13.32 7.80
N ARG A 64 3.82 12.79 6.61
CA ARG A 64 2.93 11.64 6.39
C ARG A 64 3.69 10.32 6.26
N GLY A 65 5.01 10.39 6.15
CA GLY A 65 5.88 9.24 5.94
C GLY A 65 6.20 8.48 7.23
N GLY A 66 7.42 7.95 7.30
CA GLY A 66 7.94 7.22 8.46
C GLY A 66 8.21 5.75 8.16
N VAL A 67 8.22 4.93 9.22
CA VAL A 67 8.59 3.50 9.13
C VAL A 67 7.70 2.74 8.15
N TRP A 68 6.39 3.07 8.11
CA TRP A 68 5.44 2.40 7.23
C TRP A 68 5.79 2.54 5.74
N VAL A 69 6.32 3.70 5.31
CA VAL A 69 6.71 3.93 3.91
C VAL A 69 7.82 2.96 3.52
N ALA A 70 8.84 2.84 4.38
CA ALA A 70 9.95 1.92 4.16
C ALA A 70 9.49 0.45 4.14
N GLU A 71 8.55 0.08 5.02
CA GLU A 71 7.98 -1.28 5.01
C GLU A 71 7.17 -1.55 3.75
N VAL A 72 6.32 -0.61 3.30
CA VAL A 72 5.55 -0.78 2.05
C VAL A 72 6.48 -0.83 0.85
N GLN A 73 7.54 -0.01 0.79
CA GLN A 73 8.56 -0.09 -0.26
C GLN A 73 9.25 -1.46 -0.28
N ALA A 74 9.65 -1.98 0.88
CA ALA A 74 10.25 -3.32 0.98
C ALA A 74 9.28 -4.43 0.52
N LEU A 75 7.99 -4.32 0.87
CA LEU A 75 6.98 -5.26 0.37
C LEU A 75 6.81 -5.15 -1.14
N CYS A 76 6.79 -3.93 -1.70
CA CYS A 76 6.71 -3.69 -3.13
C CYS A 76 7.89 -4.35 -3.87
N GLU A 77 9.10 -4.27 -3.33
CA GLU A 77 10.26 -4.98 -3.89
C GLU A 77 10.07 -6.50 -3.87
N VAL A 78 9.56 -7.07 -2.77
CA VAL A 78 9.25 -8.50 -2.67
C VAL A 78 8.19 -8.91 -3.70
N ALA A 79 7.16 -8.08 -3.88
CA ALA A 79 6.08 -8.33 -4.83
C ALA A 79 6.54 -8.19 -6.29
N LEU A 80 7.50 -7.32 -6.60
CA LEU A 80 8.05 -7.21 -7.95
C LEU A 80 8.96 -8.38 -8.35
N ARG A 81 9.41 -9.23 -7.41
CA ARG A 81 10.24 -10.40 -7.71
C ARG A 81 9.51 -11.48 -8.53
N ARG A 82 8.18 -11.54 -8.44
CA ARG A 82 7.36 -12.50 -9.20
C ARG A 82 6.06 -11.85 -9.67
N PRO A 83 5.65 -12.04 -10.94
CA PRO A 83 4.49 -11.35 -11.51
C PRO A 83 3.14 -11.71 -10.87
N HIS A 84 3.08 -12.82 -10.11
CA HIS A 84 1.90 -13.30 -9.39
C HIS A 84 1.88 -12.89 -7.90
N HIS A 85 2.82 -12.07 -7.44
CA HIS A 85 2.72 -11.45 -6.13
C HIS A 85 1.91 -10.15 -6.21
N TYR A 86 1.22 -9.85 -5.10
CA TYR A 86 0.38 -8.68 -4.95
C TYR A 86 0.70 -8.00 -3.62
N ILE A 87 0.43 -6.70 -3.54
CA ILE A 87 0.40 -5.96 -2.28
C ILE A 87 -1.05 -5.87 -1.85
N LEU A 88 -1.32 -6.27 -0.60
CA LEU A 88 -2.63 -6.18 0.03
C LEU A 88 -2.56 -5.18 1.18
N PHE A 89 -3.37 -4.13 1.11
CA PHE A 89 -3.73 -3.28 2.24
C PHE A 89 -5.02 -3.82 2.84
N ILE A 90 -5.05 -3.94 4.17
CA ILE A 90 -6.19 -4.47 4.93
C ILE A 90 -6.78 -3.34 5.74
N GLY A 91 -8.07 -3.07 5.55
CA GLY A 91 -8.83 -2.11 6.36
C GLY A 91 -9.23 -2.67 7.73
N ASP A 92 -9.69 -1.81 8.63
CA ASP A 92 -10.23 -2.18 9.96
C ASP A 92 -11.71 -2.57 9.90
#